data_AF-A0ABD1KB38-F1
#
_entry.id   AF-A0ABD1KB38-F1
#
_cell.length_a   1.000
_cell.length_b   1.000
_cell.length_c   1.000
_cell.angle_alpha   90.00
_cell.angle_beta   90.00
_cell.angle_gamma   90.00
#
_symmetry.space_group_name_H-M   'P 1'
#
loop_
_entity.id
_entity.type
_entity.pdbx_description
1 polymer ?
#
loop_
_entity_poly.entity_id
_entity_poly.type
_entity_poly.pdbx_seq_one_letter_code
_entity_poly.pdbx_strand_id
1 'polypeptide(L)'
;MAAALRVPAKEHRRPCYEYGDGPGDQDSPEWENIRIELKQIAVELQDKQGSDDVDAVEWEDIVEVLHEMAQGEGPGSDEASSDDWTNDNDLSARMRLVHLHDRLSKKKKPLLSEEQTDDENKKVKVGLLNVRSLNNKSEPICALITERALEVFLLTETWLNSRNADDLLRAACPPNFCFYHQDRAVGRGGGVANLFSEEFQHALIRGCAEKTFECLAVHLQHADWNRPVLCINVYRPPGGSLRTFLEFYNAFVRVFQDISSDYACILMTGDFNLHFEKANRISNIIFKIFLMRFGLVQHVMEPTHQSGHTLDLVLTRNVEISDLSIENDRISDHYTAYFRSRPKVSIERQALMRFAGTMRRYLERFQ
;
A
#
# COMPACT_ATOMS: atom_id res chain seq x y z
N MET A 1 -29.70 23.38 -58.19
CA MET A 1 -28.35 23.38 -57.58
C MET A 1 -28.49 23.36 -56.07
N ALA A 2 -28.27 22.22 -55.43
CA ALA A 2 -27.97 22.10 -54.01
C ALA A 2 -27.22 20.77 -53.82
N ALA A 3 -25.93 20.86 -53.51
CA ALA A 3 -25.05 19.71 -53.33
C ALA A 3 -25.22 19.13 -51.92
N ALA A 4 -25.49 17.83 -51.84
CA ALA A 4 -25.48 17.08 -50.58
C ALA A 4 -24.04 16.70 -50.24
N LEU A 5 -23.45 17.38 -49.25
CA LEU A 5 -22.19 16.96 -48.62
C LEU A 5 -22.50 15.93 -47.52
N ARG A 6 -22.23 14.65 -47.81
CA ARG A 6 -22.14 13.59 -46.79
C ARG A 6 -20.85 13.77 -45.99
N VAL A 7 -20.96 14.04 -44.70
CA VAL A 7 -19.85 13.96 -43.75
C VAL A 7 -19.71 12.49 -43.32
N PRO A 8 -18.53 11.85 -43.44
CA PRO A 8 -18.36 10.48 -42.99
C PRO A 8 -18.21 10.43 -41.46
N ALA A 9 -18.86 9.44 -40.84
CA ALA A 9 -18.74 9.15 -39.42
C ALA A 9 -17.28 8.85 -39.05
N LYS A 10 -16.71 9.62 -38.11
CA LYS A 10 -15.41 9.29 -37.50
C LYS A 10 -15.60 8.09 -36.57
N GLU A 11 -15.24 6.90 -37.06
CA GLU A 11 -14.92 5.76 -36.21
C GLU A 11 -13.91 6.19 -35.15
N HIS A 12 -14.32 6.20 -33.88
CA HIS A 12 -13.40 6.32 -32.75
C HIS A 12 -12.64 4.99 -32.63
N ARG A 13 -11.51 4.86 -33.34
CA ARG A 13 -10.52 3.83 -33.03
C ARG A 13 -9.95 4.14 -31.64
N ARG A 14 -10.36 3.32 -30.66
CA ARG A 14 -9.64 3.18 -29.38
C ARG A 14 -8.20 2.74 -29.72
N PRO A 15 -7.15 3.28 -29.09
CA PRO A 15 -5.86 2.61 -29.14
C PRO A 15 -6.02 1.28 -28.39
N CYS A 16 -6.06 0.17 -29.13
CA CYS A 16 -5.72 -1.13 -28.56
C CYS A 16 -4.26 -1.04 -28.15
N TYR A 17 -3.98 -1.12 -26.86
CA TYR A 17 -2.66 -1.52 -26.39
C TYR A 17 -2.54 -3.00 -26.78
N GLU A 18 -1.78 -3.27 -27.83
CA GLU A 18 -1.38 -4.64 -28.15
C GLU A 18 -0.55 -5.14 -26.96
N TYR A 19 -1.11 -6.09 -26.21
CA TYR A 19 -0.42 -6.86 -25.19
C TYR A 19 0.59 -7.77 -25.90
N GLY A 20 1.74 -7.23 -26.28
CA GLY A 20 2.94 -8.03 -26.45
C GLY A 20 3.58 -8.17 -25.09
N ASP A 21 3.77 -9.40 -24.62
CA ASP A 21 4.88 -9.83 -23.77
C ASP A 21 4.70 -11.31 -23.40
N GLY A 22 5.57 -12.16 -23.96
CA GLY A 22 5.81 -13.51 -23.45
C GLY A 22 6.65 -13.45 -22.15
N PRO A 23 6.83 -14.60 -21.46
CA PRO A 23 7.53 -14.66 -20.19
C PRO A 23 9.01 -14.26 -20.33
N GLY A 24 9.46 -13.40 -19.42
CA GLY A 24 10.85 -12.92 -19.35
C GLY A 24 11.85 -14.02 -18.98
N ASP A 25 13.08 -13.84 -19.45
CA ASP A 25 14.21 -14.77 -19.33
C ASP A 25 14.58 -15.06 -17.86
N GLN A 26 14.88 -16.33 -17.57
CA GLN A 26 15.04 -16.89 -16.22
C GLN A 26 16.42 -16.61 -15.61
N ASP A 27 17.42 -16.28 -16.44
CA ASP A 27 18.78 -15.92 -16.04
C ASP A 27 18.98 -14.40 -15.92
N SER A 28 17.88 -13.65 -15.84
CA SER A 28 17.95 -12.20 -15.78
C SER A 28 18.52 -11.76 -14.41
N PRO A 29 19.43 -10.77 -14.36
CA PRO A 29 19.97 -10.22 -13.11
C PRO A 29 18.90 -9.82 -12.09
N GLU A 30 17.68 -9.55 -12.56
CA GLU A 30 16.52 -9.19 -11.76
C GLU A 30 15.96 -10.37 -10.94
N TRP A 31 15.96 -11.60 -11.46
CA TRP A 31 15.55 -12.79 -10.70
C TRP A 31 16.54 -13.17 -9.61
N GLU A 32 17.83 -12.99 -9.86
CA GLU A 32 18.87 -13.24 -8.86
C GLU A 32 18.74 -12.27 -7.67
N ASN A 33 18.40 -11.00 -7.89
CA ASN A 33 18.18 -10.02 -6.81
C ASN A 33 17.01 -10.41 -5.89
N ILE A 34 15.94 -10.99 -6.44
CA ILE A 34 14.78 -11.45 -5.64
C ILE A 34 15.16 -12.68 -4.83
N ARG A 35 15.89 -13.62 -5.43
CA ARG A 35 16.44 -14.78 -4.71
C ARG A 35 17.34 -14.33 -3.56
N ILE A 36 18.21 -13.34 -3.80
CA ILE A 36 19.08 -12.75 -2.77
C ILE A 36 18.25 -12.10 -1.66
N GLU A 37 17.22 -11.33 -1.98
CA GLU A 37 16.41 -10.65 -0.96
C GLU A 37 15.54 -11.62 -0.15
N LEU A 38 14.95 -12.64 -0.80
CA LEU A 38 14.23 -13.70 -0.10
C LEU A 38 15.17 -14.51 0.81
N LYS A 39 16.39 -14.80 0.35
CA LYS A 39 17.44 -15.43 1.17
C LYS A 39 17.88 -14.52 2.32
N GLN A 40 18.01 -13.21 2.10
CA GLN A 40 18.42 -12.27 3.13
C GLN A 40 17.32 -12.08 4.18
N ILE A 41 16.04 -12.04 3.78
CA ILE A 41 14.91 -12.04 4.70
C ILE A 41 14.89 -13.35 5.50
N ALA A 42 15.11 -14.50 4.86
CA ALA A 42 15.24 -15.78 5.54
C ALA A 42 16.38 -15.77 6.58
N VAL A 43 17.56 -15.23 6.23
CA VAL A 43 18.72 -15.11 7.14
C VAL A 43 18.46 -14.10 8.27
N GLU A 44 17.88 -12.94 7.99
CA GLU A 44 17.52 -11.93 9.02
C GLU A 44 16.47 -12.45 10.01
N LEU A 45 15.60 -13.36 9.56
CA LEU A 45 14.66 -14.08 10.41
C LEU A 45 15.36 -15.19 11.22
N GLN A 46 16.37 -15.84 10.62
CA GLN A 46 17.17 -16.89 11.25
C GLN A 46 18.17 -16.35 12.29
N ASP A 47 18.73 -15.15 12.13
CA ASP A 47 19.64 -14.53 13.12
C ASP A 47 18.93 -14.09 14.42
N LYS A 48 17.60 -13.95 14.40
CA LYS A 48 16.79 -13.72 15.61
C LYS A 48 16.58 -14.97 16.47
N GLN A 49 17.12 -16.11 16.04
CA GLN A 49 17.08 -17.42 16.71
C GLN A 49 18.04 -17.51 17.92
N GLY A 50 18.86 -16.48 18.16
CA GLY A 50 19.87 -16.44 19.24
C GLY A 50 19.39 -15.99 20.62
N SER A 51 18.10 -15.72 20.84
CA SER A 51 17.56 -15.55 22.21
C SER A 51 16.88 -16.85 22.64
N ASP A 52 17.35 -17.45 23.72
CA ASP A 52 17.05 -18.79 24.27
C ASP A 52 15.57 -19.13 24.55
N ASP A 53 14.64 -18.89 23.62
CA ASP A 53 13.22 -19.23 23.83
C ASP A 53 12.53 -19.64 22.52
N VAL A 54 12.72 -20.92 22.18
CA VAL A 54 11.77 -21.87 21.54
C VAL A 54 11.41 -21.67 20.04
N ASP A 55 11.32 -22.82 19.36
CA ASP A 55 10.84 -23.10 17.98
C ASP A 55 11.89 -23.07 16.85
N ALA A 56 12.42 -24.25 16.46
CA ALA A 56 13.25 -24.43 15.25
C ALA A 56 12.47 -25.01 14.05
N VAL A 57 11.33 -25.69 14.29
CA VAL A 57 10.67 -26.57 13.30
C VAL A 57 9.74 -25.83 12.33
N GLU A 58 9.11 -24.72 12.75
CA GLU A 58 8.12 -23.99 11.91
C GLU A 58 8.75 -22.83 11.12
N TRP A 59 10.00 -22.45 11.42
CA TRP A 59 10.78 -21.51 10.60
C TRP A 59 11.33 -22.16 9.35
N GLU A 60 11.63 -23.46 9.43
CA GLU A 60 12.08 -24.26 8.31
C GLU A 60 11.05 -24.26 7.18
N ASP A 61 9.73 -24.36 7.46
CA ASP A 61 8.68 -24.37 6.43
C ASP A 61 8.54 -23.05 5.63
N ILE A 62 8.68 -21.90 6.28
CA ILE A 62 8.63 -20.59 5.59
C ILE A 62 9.92 -20.38 4.78
N VAL A 63 11.06 -20.74 5.37
CA VAL A 63 12.36 -20.67 4.69
C VAL A 63 12.43 -21.67 3.54
N GLU A 64 11.81 -22.83 3.66
CA GLU A 64 11.69 -23.88 2.65
C GLU A 64 10.78 -23.40 1.51
N VAL A 65 9.61 -22.81 1.78
CA VAL A 65 8.77 -22.22 0.73
C VAL A 65 9.47 -21.07 0.01
N LEU A 66 10.19 -20.21 0.74
CA LEU A 66 10.99 -19.15 0.13
C LEU A 66 12.18 -19.69 -0.66
N HIS A 67 12.80 -20.79 -0.21
CA HIS A 67 13.85 -21.51 -0.93
C HIS A 67 13.30 -22.22 -2.17
N GLU A 68 12.15 -22.88 -2.10
CA GLU A 68 11.46 -23.52 -3.22
C GLU A 68 11.06 -22.48 -4.27
N MET A 69 10.52 -21.33 -3.86
CA MET A 69 10.27 -20.21 -4.77
C MET A 69 11.57 -19.63 -5.34
N ALA A 70 12.66 -19.65 -4.58
CA ALA A 70 13.99 -19.26 -5.05
C ALA A 70 14.69 -20.33 -5.90
N GLN A 71 14.20 -21.58 -5.92
CA GLN A 71 14.78 -22.72 -6.66
C GLN A 71 13.88 -23.21 -7.82
N GLY A 72 12.61 -22.81 -7.87
CA GLY A 72 11.66 -23.21 -8.90
C GLY A 72 12.02 -22.70 -10.29
N GLU A 73 11.77 -23.54 -11.31
CA GLU A 73 11.87 -23.18 -12.72
C GLU A 73 10.69 -22.26 -13.12
N GLY A 74 10.98 -21.24 -13.93
CA GLY A 74 9.99 -20.30 -14.47
C GLY A 74 8.91 -21.02 -15.31
N PRO A 75 7.80 -20.34 -15.70
CA PRO A 75 6.74 -21.01 -16.43
C PRO A 75 7.28 -21.40 -17.81
N GLY A 76 7.10 -22.67 -18.17
CA GLY A 76 7.33 -23.15 -19.53
C GLY A 76 6.49 -22.36 -20.54
N SER A 77 6.99 -22.27 -21.75
CA SER A 77 6.59 -21.37 -22.85
C SER A 77 5.15 -21.48 -23.38
N ASP A 78 4.24 -22.19 -22.72
CA ASP A 78 3.00 -22.63 -23.36
C ASP A 78 1.76 -21.96 -22.75
N GLU A 79 1.24 -21.00 -23.52
CA GLU A 79 -0.12 -20.44 -23.52
C GLU A 79 -0.96 -20.53 -22.23
N ALA A 80 -0.80 -19.53 -21.35
CA ALA A 80 -1.86 -19.09 -20.45
C ALA A 80 -1.69 -17.58 -20.16
N SER A 81 -2.80 -16.86 -19.99
CA SER A 81 -2.82 -15.42 -19.65
C SER A 81 -1.80 -15.07 -18.55
N SER A 82 -1.10 -13.95 -18.72
CA SER A 82 0.17 -13.55 -18.11
C SER A 82 0.29 -13.46 -16.58
N ASP A 83 -0.29 -14.38 -15.82
CA ASP A 83 -0.15 -14.51 -14.37
C ASP A 83 -0.59 -15.90 -13.82
N ASP A 84 -0.99 -16.85 -14.66
CA ASP A 84 -1.46 -18.17 -14.20
C ASP A 84 -0.37 -19.23 -14.35
N TRP A 85 0.36 -19.47 -13.26
CA TRP A 85 1.39 -20.50 -13.14
C TRP A 85 0.72 -21.86 -12.87
N THR A 86 0.77 -22.80 -13.83
CA THR A 86 0.19 -24.15 -13.70
C THR A 86 1.27 -25.24 -13.65
N ASN A 87 2.16 -25.20 -12.65
CA ASN A 87 3.03 -26.35 -12.33
C ASN A 87 2.71 -26.89 -10.93
N ASP A 88 2.67 -28.21 -10.76
CA ASP A 88 2.13 -28.90 -9.57
C ASP A 88 2.96 -28.66 -8.29
N ASN A 89 4.28 -28.47 -8.40
CA ASN A 89 5.14 -28.14 -7.26
C ASN A 89 4.90 -26.70 -6.73
N ASP A 90 4.64 -25.74 -7.63
CA ASP A 90 4.34 -24.35 -7.28
C ASP A 90 2.92 -24.21 -6.70
N LEU A 91 1.97 -25.01 -7.18
CA LEU A 91 0.62 -25.08 -6.62
C LEU A 91 0.64 -25.54 -5.15
N SER A 92 1.54 -26.46 -4.78
CA SER A 92 1.74 -26.92 -3.40
C SER A 92 2.24 -25.78 -2.49
N ALA A 93 3.30 -25.07 -2.89
CA ALA A 93 3.84 -23.92 -2.15
C ALA A 93 2.81 -22.79 -2.01
N ARG A 94 2.08 -22.48 -3.09
CA ARG A 94 0.96 -21.51 -3.09
C ARG A 94 -0.16 -21.96 -2.15
N MET A 95 -0.53 -23.24 -2.16
CA MET A 95 -1.57 -23.79 -1.29
C MET A 95 -1.17 -23.70 0.19
N ARG A 96 0.12 -23.94 0.50
CA ARG A 96 0.66 -23.80 1.87
C ARG A 96 0.64 -22.35 2.34
N LEU A 97 1.04 -21.38 1.51
CA LEU A 97 0.96 -19.95 1.84
C LEU A 97 -0.48 -19.44 1.97
N VAL A 98 -1.38 -19.88 1.11
CA VAL A 98 -2.80 -19.54 1.17
C VAL A 98 -3.45 -20.15 2.42
N HIS A 99 -3.15 -21.40 2.77
CA HIS A 99 -3.60 -22.02 4.02
C HIS A 99 -3.02 -21.35 5.26
N LEU A 100 -1.77 -20.90 5.21
CA LEU A 100 -1.15 -20.14 6.29
C LEU A 100 -1.88 -18.80 6.49
N HIS A 101 -2.10 -18.05 5.40
CA HIS A 101 -2.85 -16.79 5.43
C HIS A 101 -4.30 -16.94 5.91
N ASP A 102 -5.03 -17.95 5.45
CA ASP A 102 -6.42 -18.23 5.82
C ASP A 102 -6.56 -18.65 7.30
N ARG A 103 -5.59 -19.40 7.83
CA ARG A 103 -5.53 -19.77 9.26
C ARG A 103 -5.19 -18.57 10.17
N LEU A 104 -4.32 -17.69 9.71
CA LEU A 104 -3.95 -16.45 10.43
C LEU A 104 -5.12 -15.45 10.47
N SER A 105 -5.93 -15.38 9.42
CA SER A 105 -7.09 -14.48 9.33
C SER A 105 -8.33 -14.97 10.10
N LYS A 106 -8.49 -16.28 10.31
CA LYS A 106 -9.64 -16.89 11.03
C LYS A 106 -9.55 -16.87 12.56
N LYS A 107 -8.44 -16.42 13.16
CA LYS A 107 -8.27 -16.33 14.64
C LYS A 107 -8.56 -14.96 15.26
N LYS A 108 -9.51 -14.19 14.71
CA LYS A 108 -10.11 -13.05 15.43
C LYS A 108 -11.00 -13.56 16.58
N LYS A 109 -10.42 -13.84 17.75
CA LYS A 109 -11.18 -13.82 19.01
C LYS A 109 -11.06 -12.43 19.64
N PRO A 110 -12.16 -11.80 20.10
CA PRO A 110 -12.08 -10.67 21.00
C PRO A 110 -11.73 -11.17 22.43
N LEU A 111 -11.37 -10.23 23.32
CA LEU A 111 -11.02 -10.35 24.76
C LEU A 111 -9.51 -10.45 25.05
N LEU A 112 -8.90 -9.57 25.86
CA LEU A 112 -9.37 -8.98 27.13
C LEU A 112 -9.20 -7.44 27.18
N SER A 113 -10.04 -6.82 28.00
CA SER A 113 -10.06 -5.39 28.34
C SER A 113 -8.69 -4.88 28.79
N GLU A 114 -8.09 -3.99 27.99
CA GLU A 114 -7.07 -3.08 28.47
C GLU A 114 -7.78 -2.10 29.44
N GLU A 115 -7.21 -1.93 30.63
CA GLU A 115 -7.60 -0.88 31.56
C GLU A 115 -7.61 0.45 30.79
N GLN A 116 -8.74 1.15 30.87
CA GLN A 116 -8.87 2.52 30.38
C GLN A 116 -7.91 3.41 31.17
N THR A 117 -6.67 3.54 30.69
CA THR A 117 -5.88 4.73 30.93
C THR A 117 -6.34 5.75 29.90
N ASP A 118 -6.87 6.88 30.37
CA ASP A 118 -7.46 7.93 29.54
C ASP A 118 -6.66 8.23 28.25
N ASP A 119 -7.43 8.35 27.16
CA ASP A 119 -7.02 8.63 25.79
C ASP A 119 -6.40 10.04 25.69
N GLU A 120 -5.10 10.18 25.97
CA GLU A 120 -4.42 11.50 25.86
C GLU A 120 -4.16 11.93 24.40
N ASN A 121 -4.05 10.99 23.47
CA ASN A 121 -3.73 11.31 22.08
C ASN A 121 -4.99 11.62 21.26
N LYS A 122 -5.18 12.88 20.82
CA LYS A 122 -6.27 13.26 19.90
C LYS A 122 -6.30 12.36 18.67
N LYS A 123 -7.46 11.78 18.39
CA LYS A 123 -7.76 11.11 17.11
C LYS A 123 -8.07 12.14 16.04
N VAL A 124 -7.35 12.07 14.93
CA VAL A 124 -7.54 12.97 13.79
C VAL A 124 -8.30 12.28 12.67
N LYS A 125 -9.16 13.01 11.98
CA LYS A 125 -9.95 12.48 10.85
C LYS A 125 -9.15 12.54 9.56
N VAL A 126 -9.06 11.41 8.87
CA VAL A 126 -8.27 11.23 7.65
C VAL A 126 -9.16 10.74 6.51
N GLY A 127 -8.95 11.28 5.31
CA GLY A 127 -9.46 10.73 4.06
C GLY A 127 -8.32 10.26 3.15
N LEU A 128 -8.58 9.25 2.33
CA LEU A 128 -7.73 8.84 1.21
C LEU A 128 -8.61 8.69 -0.05
N LEU A 129 -8.22 9.33 -1.15
CA LEU A 129 -8.94 9.24 -2.42
C LEU A 129 -7.98 9.30 -3.62
N ASN A 130 -8.05 8.32 -4.51
CA ASN A 130 -7.64 8.51 -5.89
C ASN A 130 -8.65 9.43 -6.59
N VAL A 131 -8.24 10.69 -6.81
CA VAL A 131 -9.14 11.73 -7.31
C VAL A 131 -9.30 11.68 -8.84
N ARG A 132 -8.43 10.94 -9.54
CA ARG A 132 -8.41 10.84 -11.02
C ARG A 132 -8.58 12.20 -11.69
N SER A 133 -7.58 13.04 -11.49
CA SER A 133 -7.54 14.48 -11.76
C SER A 133 -8.29 15.34 -10.75
N LEU A 134 -7.57 16.29 -10.14
CA LEU A 134 -8.14 17.38 -9.35
C LEU A 134 -8.76 18.48 -10.21
N ASN A 135 -8.48 18.50 -11.52
CA ASN A 135 -8.97 19.55 -12.39
C ASN A 135 -10.51 19.57 -12.41
N ASN A 136 -11.09 20.75 -12.16
CA ASN A 136 -12.55 20.96 -11.95
C ASN A 136 -13.15 20.26 -10.72
N LYS A 137 -12.32 19.79 -9.77
CA LYS A 137 -12.79 19.09 -8.55
C LYS A 137 -12.34 19.77 -7.25
N SER A 138 -11.68 20.93 -7.33
CA SER A 138 -11.25 21.68 -6.14
C SER A 138 -12.42 22.00 -5.19
N GLU A 139 -13.53 22.54 -5.71
CA GLU A 139 -14.70 22.87 -4.88
C GLU A 139 -15.34 21.62 -4.22
N PRO A 140 -15.64 20.52 -4.95
CA PRO A 140 -16.07 19.27 -4.32
C PRO A 140 -15.13 18.74 -3.25
N ILE A 141 -13.81 18.80 -3.48
CA ILE A 141 -12.81 18.35 -2.51
C ILE A 141 -12.82 19.24 -1.25
N CYS A 142 -12.88 20.56 -1.41
CA CYS A 142 -12.98 21.50 -0.29
C CYS A 142 -14.27 21.30 0.52
N ALA A 143 -15.41 21.10 -0.16
CA ALA A 143 -16.67 20.77 0.48
C ALA A 143 -16.56 19.46 1.28
N LEU A 144 -15.96 18.42 0.69
CA LEU A 144 -15.78 17.12 1.35
C LEU A 144 -14.95 17.21 2.63
N ILE A 145 -13.81 17.93 2.58
CA ILE A 145 -12.95 18.18 3.75
C ILE A 145 -13.76 18.87 4.84
N THR A 146 -14.55 19.90 4.47
CA THR A 146 -15.33 20.71 5.41
C THR A 146 -16.49 19.93 6.04
N GLU A 147 -17.28 19.23 5.23
CA GLU A 147 -18.48 18.49 5.66
C GLU A 147 -18.14 17.29 6.54
N ARG A 148 -17.06 16.57 6.22
CA ARG A 148 -16.57 15.45 7.05
C ARG A 148 -15.70 15.93 8.22
N ALA A 149 -15.34 17.22 8.23
CA ALA A 149 -14.37 17.82 9.14
C ALA A 149 -13.07 17.01 9.17
N LEU A 150 -12.53 16.71 7.98
CA LEU A 150 -11.23 16.05 7.88
C LEU A 150 -10.15 16.99 8.39
N GLU A 151 -9.09 16.42 8.92
CA GLU A 151 -7.88 17.13 9.34
C GLU A 151 -6.69 16.76 8.44
N VAL A 152 -6.76 15.61 7.77
CA VAL A 152 -5.80 15.16 6.76
C VAL A 152 -6.58 14.58 5.58
N PHE A 153 -6.25 14.97 4.35
CA PHE A 153 -6.79 14.38 3.13
C PHE A 153 -5.66 14.03 2.16
N LEU A 154 -5.58 12.76 1.79
CA LEU A 154 -4.50 12.17 1.01
C LEU A 154 -5.04 11.87 -0.38
N LEU A 155 -4.49 12.54 -1.39
CA LEU A 155 -4.93 12.43 -2.77
C LEU A 155 -3.88 11.71 -3.62
N THR A 156 -4.33 10.77 -4.44
CA THR A 156 -3.53 10.16 -5.52
C THR A 156 -4.14 10.50 -6.87
N GLU A 157 -3.34 10.39 -7.94
CA GLU A 157 -3.72 10.79 -9.29
C GLU A 157 -4.26 12.23 -9.40
N THR A 158 -3.53 13.18 -8.82
CA THR A 158 -3.93 14.59 -8.87
C THR A 158 -3.92 15.17 -10.30
N TRP A 159 -3.04 14.65 -11.16
CA TRP A 159 -2.82 15.07 -12.55
C TRP A 159 -2.51 16.57 -12.69
N LEU A 160 -1.92 17.14 -11.65
CA LEU A 160 -1.48 18.53 -11.62
C LEU A 160 -0.12 18.66 -12.30
N ASN A 161 0.26 19.89 -12.61
CA ASN A 161 1.59 20.23 -13.09
C ASN A 161 2.07 21.51 -12.38
N SER A 162 3.36 21.77 -12.45
CA SER A 162 4.01 22.94 -11.87
C SER A 162 3.38 24.31 -12.18
N ARG A 163 2.53 24.43 -13.21
CA ARG A 163 1.85 25.71 -13.54
C ARG A 163 0.52 25.92 -12.82
N ASN A 164 -0.16 24.84 -12.42
CA ASN A 164 -1.52 24.92 -11.87
C ASN A 164 -1.70 24.22 -10.52
N ALA A 165 -0.70 23.47 -10.05
CA ALA A 165 -0.81 22.65 -8.85
C ALA A 165 -1.18 23.48 -7.61
N ASP A 166 -0.41 24.53 -7.34
CA ASP A 166 -0.59 25.36 -6.14
C ASP A 166 -1.96 26.06 -6.12
N ASP A 167 -2.43 26.56 -7.26
CA ASP A 167 -3.72 27.27 -7.33
C ASP A 167 -4.90 26.32 -7.16
N LEU A 168 -4.86 25.15 -7.81
CA LEU A 168 -5.91 24.15 -7.71
C LEU A 168 -5.96 23.47 -6.33
N LEU A 169 -4.81 23.22 -5.71
CA LEU A 169 -4.73 22.68 -4.35
C LEU A 169 -5.17 23.72 -3.32
N ARG A 170 -4.75 24.98 -3.47
CA ARG A 170 -5.23 26.06 -2.59
C ARG A 170 -6.74 26.25 -2.68
N ALA A 171 -7.32 26.14 -3.88
CA ALA A 171 -8.77 26.16 -4.06
C ALA A 171 -9.49 24.91 -3.52
N ALA A 172 -8.77 23.79 -3.38
CA ALA A 172 -9.29 22.55 -2.82
C ALA A 172 -9.18 22.48 -1.28
N CYS A 173 -8.37 23.35 -0.68
CA CYS A 173 -8.17 23.43 0.76
C CYS A 173 -9.14 24.45 1.40
N PRO A 174 -9.73 24.13 2.56
CA PRO A 174 -10.29 25.13 3.45
C PRO A 174 -9.23 26.15 3.92
N PRO A 175 -9.62 27.32 4.47
CA PRO A 175 -8.67 28.39 4.83
C PRO A 175 -7.58 28.04 5.84
N ASN A 176 -7.72 26.95 6.60
CA ASN A 176 -6.83 26.51 7.68
C ASN A 176 -6.06 25.22 7.32
N PHE A 177 -5.73 25.04 6.03
CA PHE A 177 -5.07 23.86 5.52
C PHE A 177 -3.76 24.21 4.79
N CYS A 178 -2.72 23.46 5.12
CA CYS A 178 -1.48 23.36 4.37
C CYS A 178 -1.57 22.19 3.37
N PHE A 179 -0.68 22.20 2.38
CA PHE A 179 -0.50 21.05 1.51
C PHE A 179 0.95 20.90 1.04
N TYR A 180 1.33 19.65 0.79
CA TYR A 180 2.47 19.30 -0.04
C TYR A 180 1.98 18.50 -1.25
N HIS A 181 2.69 18.59 -2.37
CA HIS A 181 2.39 17.79 -3.55
C HIS A 181 3.65 17.41 -4.29
N GLN A 182 3.53 16.35 -5.09
CA GLN A 182 4.50 15.95 -6.08
C GLN A 182 3.76 15.69 -7.39
N ASP A 183 3.99 16.54 -8.39
CA ASP A 183 3.49 16.36 -9.74
C ASP A 183 4.44 15.51 -10.60
N ARG A 184 3.89 14.94 -11.68
CA ARG A 184 4.69 14.21 -12.66
C ARG A 184 5.28 15.22 -13.66
N ALA A 185 6.61 15.26 -13.79
CA ALA A 185 7.29 16.22 -14.65
C ALA A 185 6.91 16.13 -16.14
N VAL A 186 6.54 14.93 -16.63
CA VAL A 186 6.21 14.68 -18.04
C VAL A 186 5.06 13.67 -18.16
N GLY A 187 4.10 13.95 -19.03
CA GLY A 187 3.01 13.04 -19.38
C GLY A 187 1.65 13.46 -18.81
N ARG A 188 0.66 12.59 -18.99
CA ARG A 188 -0.68 12.73 -18.39
C ARG A 188 -0.83 11.68 -17.30
N GLY A 189 -1.39 12.06 -16.17
CA GLY A 189 -1.66 11.14 -15.07
C GLY A 189 -0.67 11.21 -13.92
N GLY A 190 -0.97 10.50 -12.84
CA GLY A 190 -0.14 10.41 -11.64
C GLY A 190 -0.20 11.64 -10.74
N GLY A 191 0.81 11.76 -9.89
CA GLY A 191 0.92 12.81 -8.88
C GLY A 191 0.17 12.49 -7.58
N VAL A 192 0.71 13.00 -6.48
CA VAL A 192 0.19 12.80 -5.12
C VAL A 192 0.14 14.13 -4.38
N ALA A 193 -0.80 14.29 -3.45
CA ALA A 193 -0.87 15.44 -2.58
C ALA A 193 -1.35 15.06 -1.17
N ASN A 194 -0.75 15.69 -0.16
CA ASN A 194 -1.16 15.57 1.23
C ASN A 194 -1.65 16.93 1.68
N LEU A 195 -2.95 17.04 1.93
CA LEU A 195 -3.62 18.23 2.44
C LEU A 195 -3.85 17.99 3.94
N PHE A 196 -3.53 18.95 4.80
CA PHE A 196 -3.67 18.77 6.25
C PHE A 196 -3.87 20.10 6.98
N SER A 197 -4.53 20.03 8.13
CA SER A 197 -4.78 21.17 9.00
C SER A 197 -3.48 21.90 9.40
N GLU A 198 -3.52 23.22 9.49
CA GLU A 198 -2.43 24.05 10.02
C GLU A 198 -2.15 23.79 11.51
N GLU A 199 -3.00 23.03 12.22
CA GLU A 199 -2.77 22.58 13.60
C GLU A 199 -1.57 21.62 13.74
N PHE A 200 -1.13 20.97 12.64
CA PHE A 200 0.04 20.11 12.67
C PHE A 200 1.33 20.91 12.51
N GLN A 201 2.32 20.64 13.35
CA GLN A 201 3.71 20.89 12.98
C GLN A 201 4.10 19.90 11.88
N HIS A 202 4.68 20.41 10.79
CA HIS A 202 4.91 19.61 9.61
C HIS A 202 6.27 19.85 8.95
N ALA A 203 6.81 18.80 8.33
CA ALA A 203 8.01 18.90 7.49
C ALA A 203 7.96 17.90 6.35
N LEU A 204 8.29 18.35 5.13
CA LEU A 204 8.43 17.47 3.97
C LEU A 204 9.70 16.62 4.11
N ILE A 205 9.56 15.30 3.99
CA ILE A 205 10.68 14.37 3.96
C ILE A 205 11.18 14.22 2.53
N ARG A 206 12.47 14.50 2.34
CA ARG A 206 13.14 14.37 1.04
C ARG A 206 13.58 12.93 0.81
N GLY A 207 13.83 12.58 -0.46
CA GLY A 207 14.32 11.24 -0.84
C GLY A 207 13.25 10.27 -1.34
N CYS A 208 12.02 10.73 -1.57
CA CYS A 208 10.93 9.90 -2.12
C CYS A 208 10.88 9.85 -3.66
N ALA A 209 11.86 10.46 -4.36
CA ALA A 209 11.81 10.60 -5.80
C ALA A 209 12.17 9.28 -6.51
N GLU A 210 11.20 8.67 -7.17
CA GLU A 210 11.37 7.40 -7.88
C GLU A 210 10.68 7.41 -9.25
N LYS A 211 11.05 6.43 -10.10
CA LYS A 211 10.50 6.29 -11.45
C LYS A 211 9.30 5.34 -11.52
N THR A 212 9.26 4.36 -10.62
CA THR A 212 8.28 3.26 -10.61
C THR A 212 7.04 3.58 -9.78
N PHE A 213 7.09 4.65 -8.98
CA PHE A 213 5.98 5.17 -8.19
C PHE A 213 6.21 6.65 -7.85
N GLU A 214 5.13 7.35 -7.56
CA GLU A 214 5.12 8.65 -6.94
C GLU A 214 4.92 8.50 -5.42
N CYS A 215 5.66 9.25 -4.61
CA CYS A 215 5.59 9.14 -3.15
C CYS A 215 5.81 10.49 -2.48
N LEU A 216 4.95 10.83 -1.53
CA LEU A 216 5.05 12.03 -0.72
C LEU A 216 5.02 11.66 0.75
N ALA A 217 6.13 11.90 1.44
CA ALA A 217 6.28 11.62 2.86
C ALA A 217 6.37 12.93 3.66
N VAL A 218 5.52 13.05 4.67
CA VAL A 218 5.37 14.26 5.49
C VAL A 218 5.44 13.86 6.96
N HIS A 219 6.35 14.48 7.70
CA HIS A 219 6.32 14.48 9.16
C HIS A 219 5.10 15.26 9.62
N LEU A 220 4.25 14.67 10.46
CA LEU A 220 3.12 15.35 11.09
C LEU A 220 3.18 15.17 12.61
N GLN A 221 3.11 16.28 13.34
CA GLN A 221 3.09 16.31 14.79
C GLN A 221 1.94 17.20 15.27
N HIS A 222 0.93 16.60 15.91
CA HIS A 222 -0.16 17.32 16.56
C HIS A 222 0.25 17.71 17.99
N ALA A 223 -0.28 18.80 18.56
CA ALA A 223 0.02 19.21 19.93
C ALA A 223 -0.31 18.12 20.98
N ASP A 224 -1.44 17.44 20.77
CA ASP A 224 -1.90 16.33 21.62
C ASP A 224 -1.25 14.98 21.30
N TRP A 225 -0.29 14.90 20.37
CA TRP A 225 0.38 13.63 20.08
C TRP A 225 1.68 13.52 20.87
N ASN A 226 1.84 12.43 21.59
CA ASN A 226 3.09 12.13 22.29
C ASN A 226 4.30 11.84 21.36
N ARG A 227 4.09 11.69 20.06
CA ARG A 227 5.13 11.45 19.05
C ARG A 227 4.64 11.78 17.64
N PRO A 228 5.56 12.06 16.70
CA PRO A 228 5.18 12.37 15.34
C PRO A 228 4.77 11.12 14.56
N VAL A 229 3.94 11.31 13.55
CA VAL A 229 3.56 10.30 12.56
C VAL A 229 4.21 10.67 11.23
N LEU A 230 4.93 9.72 10.63
CA LEU A 230 5.33 9.82 9.23
C LEU A 230 4.14 9.44 8.36
N CYS A 231 3.56 10.42 7.68
CA CYS A 231 2.47 10.24 6.73
C CYS A 231 3.03 10.07 5.32
N ILE A 232 2.91 8.87 4.75
CA ILE A 232 3.42 8.52 3.43
C ILE A 232 2.21 8.29 2.51
N ASN A 233 2.16 9.00 1.39
CA ASN A 233 1.14 8.82 0.37
C ASN A 233 1.80 8.35 -0.93
N VAL A 234 1.36 7.21 -1.44
CA VAL A 234 1.99 6.49 -2.55
C VAL A 234 1.01 6.37 -3.71
N TYR A 235 1.46 6.65 -4.92
CA TYR A 235 0.78 6.23 -6.12
C TYR A 235 1.72 5.37 -6.95
N ARG A 236 1.37 4.12 -7.13
CA ARG A 236 2.06 3.24 -8.07
C ARG A 236 1.22 3.15 -9.34
N PRO A 237 1.76 3.52 -10.53
CA PRO A 237 1.06 3.30 -11.78
C PRO A 237 0.65 1.83 -11.98
N PRO A 238 -0.45 1.56 -12.68
CA PRO A 238 -0.84 0.19 -12.98
C PRO A 238 0.26 -0.48 -13.82
N GLY A 239 0.54 -1.75 -13.50
CA GLY A 239 1.53 -2.57 -14.20
C GLY A 239 1.10 -4.02 -14.14
N GLY A 240 0.99 -4.65 -15.30
CA GLY A 240 0.46 -6.01 -15.43
C GLY A 240 1.50 -7.10 -15.17
N SER A 241 2.78 -6.84 -15.38
CA SER A 241 3.83 -7.86 -15.31
C SER A 241 4.51 -7.90 -13.95
N LEU A 242 4.91 -9.11 -13.54
CA LEU A 242 5.73 -9.33 -12.35
C LEU A 242 7.03 -8.49 -12.39
N ARG A 243 7.67 -8.36 -13.55
CA ARG A 243 8.88 -7.53 -13.72
C ARG A 243 8.68 -6.08 -13.26
N THR A 244 7.62 -5.41 -13.74
CA THR A 244 7.34 -4.02 -13.35
C THR A 244 6.98 -3.90 -11.86
N PHE A 245 6.37 -4.93 -11.27
CA PHE A 245 6.16 -4.98 -9.83
C PHE A 245 7.47 -5.11 -9.05
N LEU A 246 8.41 -5.93 -9.51
CA LEU A 246 9.69 -6.15 -8.84
C LEU A 246 10.59 -4.91 -8.91
N GLU A 247 10.60 -4.21 -10.04
CA GLU A 247 11.27 -2.91 -10.18
C GLU A 247 10.70 -1.88 -9.19
N PHE A 248 9.37 -1.84 -9.04
CA PHE A 248 8.72 -1.07 -7.99
C PHE A 248 9.17 -1.51 -6.60
N TYR A 249 9.07 -2.80 -6.30
CA TYR A 249 9.35 -3.36 -4.97
C TYR A 249 10.78 -3.05 -4.51
N ASN A 250 11.79 -3.27 -5.35
CA ASN A 250 13.20 -3.02 -5.02
C ASN A 250 13.45 -1.53 -4.72
N ALA A 251 12.87 -0.63 -5.52
CA ALA A 251 12.96 0.80 -5.27
C ALA A 251 12.20 1.20 -4.00
N PHE A 252 11.01 0.62 -3.79
CA PHE A 252 10.14 0.91 -2.67
C PHE A 252 10.73 0.49 -1.32
N VAL A 253 11.36 -0.68 -1.25
CA VAL A 253 12.09 -1.15 -0.05
C VAL A 253 13.16 -0.15 0.36
N ARG A 254 14.04 0.23 -0.58
CA ARG A 254 15.13 1.18 -0.34
C ARG A 254 14.62 2.54 0.13
N VAL A 255 13.68 3.13 -0.61
CA VAL A 255 13.10 4.44 -0.25
C VAL A 255 12.40 4.36 1.09
N PHE A 256 11.61 3.32 1.35
CA PHE A 256 10.92 3.17 2.61
C PHE A 256 11.90 3.05 3.79
N GLN A 257 12.98 2.28 3.65
CA GLN A 257 14.03 2.19 4.67
C GLN A 257 14.64 3.55 4.96
N ASP A 258 15.01 4.30 3.92
CA ASP A 258 15.66 5.59 4.03
C ASP A 258 14.79 6.61 4.77
N ILE A 259 13.52 6.75 4.37
CA ILE A 259 12.64 7.81 4.89
C ILE A 259 12.00 7.46 6.25
N SER A 260 11.96 6.18 6.62
CA SER A 260 11.19 5.69 7.77
C SER A 260 12.02 5.21 8.95
N SER A 261 13.35 5.20 8.81
CA SER A 261 14.31 4.73 9.82
C SER A 261 14.16 5.44 11.17
N ASP A 262 13.94 6.75 11.16
CA ASP A 262 13.82 7.57 12.37
C ASP A 262 12.39 7.62 12.96
N TYR A 263 11.43 6.90 12.37
CA TYR A 263 10.02 7.03 12.72
C TYR A 263 9.44 5.76 13.36
N ALA A 264 9.02 5.87 14.62
CA ALA A 264 8.28 4.80 15.28
C ALA A 264 6.86 4.64 14.75
N CYS A 265 6.19 5.75 14.41
CA CYS A 265 4.80 5.78 13.94
C CYS A 265 4.72 6.13 12.45
N ILE A 266 4.04 5.26 11.70
CA ILE A 266 3.85 5.41 10.26
C ILE A 266 2.39 5.23 9.93
N LEU A 267 1.87 6.17 9.14
CA LEU A 267 0.64 6.02 8.37
C LEU A 267 1.05 6.07 6.90
N MET A 268 0.98 4.94 6.21
CA MET A 268 1.21 4.86 4.77
C MET A 268 -0.11 4.57 4.08
N THR A 269 -0.40 5.31 3.03
CA THR A 269 -1.65 5.23 2.28
C THR A 269 -1.38 5.37 0.80
N GLY A 270 -2.40 5.12 -0.01
CA GLY A 270 -2.34 5.43 -1.42
C GLY A 270 -2.92 4.34 -2.30
N ASP A 271 -2.85 4.58 -3.60
CA ASP A 271 -3.25 3.62 -4.63
C ASP A 271 -2.00 2.86 -5.10
N PHE A 272 -1.94 1.58 -4.71
CA PHE A 272 -0.81 0.72 -5.05
C PHE A 272 -1.01 0.01 -6.39
N ASN A 273 -2.20 0.11 -7.01
CA ASN A 273 -2.59 -0.68 -8.16
C ASN A 273 -2.23 -2.18 -8.01
N LEU A 274 -2.37 -2.67 -6.78
CA LEU A 274 -2.26 -4.08 -6.43
C LEU A 274 -3.67 -4.57 -6.15
N HIS A 275 -4.10 -5.61 -6.84
CA HIS A 275 -5.37 -6.28 -6.57
C HIS A 275 -5.29 -7.04 -5.25
N PHE A 276 -5.32 -6.32 -4.12
CA PHE A 276 -4.98 -6.88 -2.81
C PHE A 276 -5.98 -7.94 -2.35
N GLU A 277 -7.18 -7.96 -2.94
CA GLU A 277 -8.18 -9.02 -2.76
C GLU A 277 -7.72 -10.39 -3.30
N LYS A 278 -6.80 -10.40 -4.27
CA LYS A 278 -6.28 -11.62 -4.91
C LYS A 278 -5.07 -12.16 -4.13
N ALA A 279 -5.33 -12.76 -2.97
CA ALA A 279 -4.30 -13.17 -2.02
C ALA A 279 -3.21 -14.12 -2.58
N ASN A 280 -3.47 -14.81 -3.70
CA ASN A 280 -2.60 -15.79 -4.34
C ASN A 280 -1.71 -15.23 -5.47
N ARG A 281 -1.75 -13.92 -5.76
CA ARG A 281 -0.80 -13.29 -6.70
C ARG A 281 0.57 -13.15 -6.06
N ILE A 282 1.63 -13.51 -6.79
CA ILE A 282 3.01 -13.44 -6.32
C ILE A 282 3.36 -12.02 -5.84
N SER A 283 2.95 -10.99 -6.58
CA SER A 283 3.14 -9.59 -6.17
C SER A 283 2.53 -9.27 -4.81
N ASN A 284 1.34 -9.80 -4.51
CA ASN A 284 0.71 -9.62 -3.21
C ASN A 284 1.41 -10.40 -2.10
N ILE A 285 1.93 -11.61 -2.39
CA ILE A 285 2.72 -12.39 -1.44
C ILE A 285 4.00 -11.62 -1.06
N ILE A 286 4.76 -11.17 -2.06
CA ILE A 286 5.99 -10.37 -1.87
C ILE A 286 5.68 -9.08 -1.10
N PHE A 287 4.61 -8.36 -1.48
CA PHE A 287 4.23 -7.14 -0.79
C PHE A 287 3.81 -7.39 0.66
N LYS A 288 3.12 -8.51 0.96
CA LYS A 288 2.80 -8.91 2.35
C LYS A 288 4.06 -9.22 3.16
N ILE A 289 5.09 -9.83 2.55
CA ILE A 289 6.39 -10.03 3.20
C ILE A 289 7.03 -8.68 3.55
N PHE A 290 6.97 -7.69 2.64
CA PHE A 290 7.40 -6.32 2.95
C PHE A 290 6.63 -5.73 4.15
N LEU A 291 5.30 -5.84 4.16
CA LEU A 291 4.49 -5.35 5.28
C LEU A 291 4.93 -6.01 6.60
N MET A 292 5.15 -7.33 6.60
CA MET A 292 5.64 -8.07 7.77
C MET A 292 7.03 -7.61 8.19
N ARG A 293 7.98 -7.50 7.25
CA ARG A 293 9.36 -7.06 7.50
C ARG A 293 9.41 -5.72 8.21
N PHE A 294 8.54 -4.80 7.81
CA PHE A 294 8.52 -3.44 8.33
C PHE A 294 7.49 -3.19 9.44
N GLY A 295 6.78 -4.23 9.89
CA GLY A 295 5.78 -4.15 10.95
C GLY A 295 4.57 -3.29 10.58
N LEU A 296 4.18 -3.31 9.30
CA LEU A 296 3.04 -2.60 8.76
C LEU A 296 1.80 -3.51 8.76
N VAL A 297 0.66 -2.93 9.14
CA VAL A 297 -0.65 -3.60 9.15
C VAL A 297 -1.57 -2.92 8.14
N GLN A 298 -2.20 -3.71 7.27
CA GLN A 298 -3.18 -3.26 6.28
C GLN A 298 -4.60 -3.34 6.85
N HIS A 299 -5.39 -2.26 6.73
CA HIS A 299 -6.72 -2.12 7.37
C HIS A 299 -7.95 -2.19 6.45
N VAL A 300 -7.83 -1.87 5.16
CA VAL A 300 -8.91 -1.90 4.16
C VAL A 300 -9.30 -3.34 3.83
N MET A 301 -10.56 -3.69 4.04
CA MET A 301 -11.05 -5.08 3.84
C MET A 301 -12.12 -5.20 2.74
N GLU A 302 -12.47 -4.10 2.09
CA GLU A 302 -13.54 -4.01 1.11
C GLU A 302 -13.07 -3.31 -0.18
N PRO A 303 -13.82 -3.39 -1.29
CA PRO A 303 -13.45 -2.76 -2.54
C PRO A 303 -13.35 -1.23 -2.44
N THR A 304 -12.31 -0.66 -3.03
CA THR A 304 -12.06 0.79 -3.09
C THR A 304 -12.28 1.37 -4.49
N HIS A 305 -12.63 0.53 -5.46
CA HIS A 305 -12.87 0.93 -6.84
C HIS A 305 -14.20 0.37 -7.35
N GLN A 306 -14.89 1.09 -8.23
CA GLN A 306 -16.20 0.71 -8.77
C GLN A 306 -16.23 -0.66 -9.49
N SER A 307 -15.08 -1.14 -9.95
CA SER A 307 -14.93 -2.48 -10.55
C SER A 307 -14.81 -3.61 -9.52
N GLY A 308 -14.92 -3.33 -8.22
CA GLY A 308 -14.88 -4.33 -7.16
C GLY A 308 -13.47 -4.74 -6.69
N HIS A 309 -12.45 -3.91 -6.95
CA HIS A 309 -11.06 -4.18 -6.55
C HIS A 309 -10.66 -3.38 -5.31
N THR A 310 -9.70 -3.90 -4.53
CA THR A 310 -9.10 -3.22 -3.38
C THR A 310 -7.69 -2.78 -3.78
N LEU A 311 -7.59 -1.56 -4.32
CA LEU A 311 -6.35 -0.99 -4.86
C LEU A 311 -5.73 0.04 -3.91
N ASP A 312 -6.60 0.77 -3.19
CA ASP A 312 -6.24 1.81 -2.24
C ASP A 312 -6.04 1.18 -0.86
N LEU A 313 -4.86 1.36 -0.27
CA LEU A 313 -4.48 0.71 0.98
C LEU A 313 -4.29 1.73 2.10
N VAL A 314 -4.62 1.32 3.32
CA VAL A 314 -4.29 2.03 4.56
C VAL A 314 -3.40 1.11 5.39
N LEU A 315 -2.14 1.49 5.51
CA LEU A 315 -1.05 0.72 6.12
C LEU A 315 -0.52 1.48 7.35
N THR A 316 -0.30 0.79 8.47
CA THR A 316 0.20 1.46 9.68
C THR A 316 1.27 0.70 10.43
N ARG A 317 2.19 1.43 11.06
CA ARG A 317 3.05 0.95 12.15
C ARG A 317 2.85 1.84 13.36
N ASN A 318 2.51 1.26 14.52
CA ASN A 318 2.27 1.99 15.78
C ASN A 318 1.27 3.17 15.67
N VAL A 319 0.31 3.10 14.75
CA VAL A 319 -0.82 4.04 14.62
C VAL A 319 -2.10 3.24 14.85
N GLU A 320 -2.99 3.75 15.69
CA GLU A 320 -4.32 3.19 15.87
C GLU A 320 -5.24 3.73 14.77
N ILE A 321 -6.03 2.85 14.16
CA ILE A 321 -7.08 3.20 13.21
C ILE A 321 -8.42 2.83 13.83
N SER A 322 -9.40 3.73 13.72
CA SER A 322 -10.79 3.49 14.13
C SER A 322 -11.74 4.12 13.11
N ASP A 323 -13.00 3.69 13.12
CA ASP A 323 -14.06 4.20 12.23
C ASP A 323 -13.69 4.15 10.73
N LEU A 324 -12.94 3.12 10.31
CA LEU A 324 -12.61 2.94 8.90
C LEU A 324 -13.88 2.60 8.10
N SER A 325 -14.14 3.35 7.04
CA SER A 325 -15.25 3.15 6.11
C SER A 325 -14.83 3.51 4.69
N ILE A 326 -15.37 2.79 3.72
CA ILE A 326 -15.17 3.08 2.30
C ILE A 326 -16.47 3.63 1.71
N GLU A 327 -16.43 4.86 1.19
CA GLU A 327 -17.63 5.58 0.73
C GLU A 327 -17.49 6.06 -0.72
N ASN A 328 -18.59 6.01 -1.48
CA ASN A 328 -18.64 6.52 -2.84
C ASN A 328 -19.14 7.98 -2.87
N ASP A 329 -18.20 8.93 -2.85
CA ASP A 329 -18.50 10.37 -2.94
C ASP A 329 -18.81 10.85 -4.37
N ARG A 330 -18.77 9.95 -5.36
CA ARG A 330 -19.04 10.24 -6.78
C ARG A 330 -18.08 11.28 -7.38
N ILE A 331 -16.87 11.37 -6.86
CA ILE A 331 -15.81 12.28 -7.33
C ILE A 331 -14.95 11.63 -8.44
N SER A 332 -14.71 10.33 -8.32
CA SER A 332 -13.98 9.50 -9.28
C SER A 332 -14.60 8.09 -9.34
N ASP A 333 -13.94 7.19 -10.04
CA ASP A 333 -14.25 5.76 -10.03
C ASP A 333 -13.67 5.01 -8.82
N HIS A 334 -12.89 5.70 -7.99
CA HIS A 334 -12.48 5.22 -6.68
C HIS A 334 -13.41 5.74 -5.57
N TYR A 335 -13.45 4.99 -4.48
CA TYR A 335 -14.17 5.31 -3.26
C TYR A 335 -13.20 5.91 -2.25
N THR A 336 -13.68 6.84 -1.44
CA THR A 336 -12.87 7.46 -0.41
C THR A 336 -12.80 6.56 0.81
N ALA A 337 -11.59 6.30 1.30
CA ALA A 337 -11.40 5.67 2.60
C ALA A 337 -11.37 6.75 3.69
N TYR A 338 -12.35 6.71 4.59
CA TYR A 338 -12.41 7.58 5.77
C TYR A 338 -12.04 6.80 7.00
N PHE A 339 -11.23 7.39 7.88
CA PHE A 339 -10.89 6.80 9.15
C PHE A 339 -10.42 7.85 10.15
N ARG A 340 -10.36 7.45 11.42
CA ARG A 340 -9.67 8.19 12.47
C ARG A 340 -8.33 7.55 12.78
N SER A 341 -7.31 8.37 12.99
CA SER A 341 -5.98 7.89 13.35
C SER A 341 -5.36 8.63 14.53
N ARG A 342 -4.54 7.94 15.31
CA ARG A 342 -3.65 8.53 16.33
C ARG A 342 -2.40 7.66 16.52
N PRO A 343 -1.24 8.23 16.88
CA PRO A 343 -0.12 7.43 17.32
C PRO A 343 -0.50 6.61 18.57
N LYS A 344 -0.03 5.35 18.64
CA LYS A 344 -0.22 4.52 19.83
C LYS A 344 0.65 5.03 20.99
N VAL A 345 0.08 5.10 22.19
CA VAL A 345 0.78 5.58 23.40
C VAL A 345 1.94 4.65 23.75
N SER A 346 1.72 3.33 23.71
CA SER A 346 2.77 2.32 23.79
C SER A 346 3.28 1.99 22.39
N ILE A 347 4.61 1.90 22.23
CA ILE A 347 5.16 1.17 21.08
C ILE A 347 4.80 -0.28 21.33
N GLU A 348 4.06 -0.90 20.41
CA GLU A 348 3.87 -2.33 20.46
C GLU A 348 5.19 -3.02 20.07
N ARG A 349 6.17 -3.06 20.99
CA ARG A 349 7.10 -4.19 21.08
C ARG A 349 6.32 -5.52 21.11
N GLN A 350 5.08 -5.42 21.58
CA GLN A 350 4.05 -6.43 21.60
C GLN A 350 3.51 -6.87 20.23
N ALA A 351 3.67 -6.20 19.09
CA ALA A 351 3.22 -6.79 17.82
C ALA A 351 4.06 -8.03 17.46
N LEU A 352 5.37 -7.93 17.72
CA LEU A 352 6.33 -9.04 17.62
C LEU A 352 6.07 -10.11 18.72
N MET A 353 5.83 -9.68 19.97
CA MET A 353 5.66 -10.60 21.12
C MET A 353 4.25 -11.21 21.24
N ARG A 354 3.18 -10.51 20.83
CA ARG A 354 1.79 -11.03 20.77
C ARG A 354 1.69 -12.08 19.66
N PHE A 355 2.44 -11.93 18.58
CA PHE A 355 2.56 -12.95 17.54
C PHE A 355 3.33 -14.18 18.08
N ALA A 356 4.50 -13.99 18.70
CA ALA A 356 5.24 -15.08 19.36
C ALA A 356 4.37 -15.82 20.40
N GLY A 357 3.59 -15.10 21.22
CA GLY A 357 2.68 -15.69 22.21
C GLY A 357 1.38 -16.28 21.63
N THR A 358 0.99 -15.92 20.41
CA THR A 358 -0.16 -16.52 19.70
C THR A 358 0.26 -17.79 18.95
N MET A 359 1.51 -17.82 18.47
CA MET A 359 2.18 -19.02 17.94
C MET A 359 2.52 -20.02 19.05
N ARG A 360 3.04 -19.58 20.21
CA ARG A 360 3.28 -20.43 21.40
C ARG A 360 2.02 -21.18 21.86
N ARG A 361 0.89 -20.46 22.02
CA ARG A 361 -0.41 -21.06 22.40
C ARG A 361 -1.08 -21.88 21.31
N TYR A 362 -0.62 -21.76 20.05
CA TYR A 362 -1.04 -22.62 18.94
C TYR A 362 -0.38 -24.00 19.05
N LEU A 363 0.89 -24.05 19.45
CA LEU A 363 1.71 -25.27 19.51
C LEU A 363 1.50 -26.10 20.79
N GLU A 364 1.15 -25.47 21.91
CA GLU A 364 0.82 -26.17 23.18
C GLU A 364 -0.49 -27.02 23.11
N ARG A 365 -1.30 -26.88 22.06
CA ARG A 365 -2.56 -27.62 21.87
C ARG A 365 -2.46 -28.86 20.99
N PHE A 366 -1.26 -29.21 20.54
CA PHE A 366 -0.98 -30.40 19.71
C PHE A 366 0.16 -31.25 20.26
N GLN A 367 0.18 -31.45 21.58
CA GLN A 367 0.70 -32.71 22.16
C GLN A 367 -0.42 -33.74 22.24
#